data_AF-A0A511XDI7-F1
#
_entry.id   AF-A0A511XDI7-F1
#
_cell.length_a   1.000
_cell.length_b   1.000
_cell.length_c   1.000
_cell.angle_alpha   90.00
_cell.angle_beta   90.00
_cell.angle_gamma   90.00
#
_symmetry.space_group_name_H-M   'P 1'
#
loop_
_entity.id
_entity.type
_entity.pdbx_description
1 polymer ?
#
loop_
_entity_poly.entity_id
_entity_poly.type
_entity_poly.pdbx_seq_one_letter_code
_entity_poly.pdbx_strand_id
1 'polypeptide(L)' 'MELTEAGLDVGECRVGRLMKLNGIRRMRTSRHTVTTDSRHSRGVAANVLDGDFLAHAPNREWAGDVSYIWTTEG' A
#
# COMPACT_ATOMS: atom_id res chain seq x y z
N MET A 1 -29.00 2.91 8.39
CA MET A 1 -28.39 2.30 7.18
C MET A 1 -28.72 3.25 6.04
N GLU A 2 -27.74 3.76 5.29
CA GLU A 2 -27.95 4.84 4.31
C GLU A 2 -29.03 4.56 3.23
N LEU A 3 -29.34 3.29 2.94
CA LEU A 3 -30.37 2.92 1.96
C LEU A 3 -31.81 3.24 2.43
N THR A 4 -32.05 3.24 3.74
CA THR A 4 -33.34 3.63 4.32
C THR A 4 -33.53 5.15 4.30
N GLU A 5 -32.43 5.91 4.35
CA GLU A 5 -32.44 7.38 4.23
C GLU A 5 -32.64 7.83 2.77
N ALA A 6 -32.27 7.00 1.79
CA ALA A 6 -32.56 7.20 0.37
C ALA A 6 -34.01 6.79 -0.04
N GLY A 7 -34.87 6.43 0.91
CA GLY A 7 -36.29 6.10 0.66
C GLY A 7 -36.53 4.74 -0.01
N LEU A 8 -35.51 3.88 -0.09
CA LEU A 8 -35.61 2.55 -0.66
C LEU A 8 -35.85 1.53 0.46
N ASP A 9 -37.06 0.96 0.52
CA ASP A 9 -37.39 -0.13 1.44
C ASP A 9 -36.76 -1.45 0.95
N VAL A 10 -35.50 -1.66 1.32
CA VAL A 10 -34.73 -2.84 0.92
C VAL A 10 -34.08 -3.47 2.14
N GLY A 11 -34.52 -4.68 2.49
CA GLY A 11 -33.88 -5.47 3.54
C GLY A 11 -32.47 -5.94 3.16
N GLU A 12 -31.60 -6.09 4.15
CA GLU A 12 -30.20 -6.54 4.01
C GLU A 12 -30.08 -7.84 3.20
N CYS A 13 -30.99 -8.79 3.40
CA CYS A 13 -31.05 -10.05 2.67
C CYS A 13 -31.25 -9.87 1.16
N ARG A 14 -31.96 -8.83 0.72
CA ARG A 14 -32.18 -8.53 -0.71
C ARG A 14 -30.94 -7.88 -1.31
N VAL A 15 -30.29 -6.98 -0.57
CA VAL A 15 -29.02 -6.35 -0.98
C VAL A 15 -27.93 -7.40 -1.16
N GLY A 16 -27.73 -8.29 -0.17
CA GLY A 16 -26.73 -9.37 -0.27
C GLY A 16 -26.96 -10.31 -1.45
N ARG A 17 -28.22 -10.64 -1.75
CA ARG A 17 -28.59 -11.46 -2.91
C ARG A 17 -28.25 -10.76 -4.24
N LEU A 18 -28.56 -9.47 -4.35
CA LEU A 18 -28.25 -8.67 -5.54
C LEU A 18 -26.74 -8.49 -5.71
N MET A 19 -25.99 -8.27 -4.62
CA MET A 19 -24.53 -8.22 -4.66
C MET A 19 -23.95 -9.54 -5.19
N LYS A 20 -24.47 -10.68 -4.73
CA LYS A 20 -24.04 -12.02 -5.21
C LYS A 20 -24.36 -12.24 -6.70
N LEU A 21 -25.57 -11.87 -7.15
CA LEU A 21 -25.98 -12.03 -8.54
C LEU A 21 -25.13 -11.18 -9.50
N ASN A 22 -24.79 -9.96 -9.08
CA ASN A 22 -24.03 -9.01 -9.89
C ASN A 22 -22.51 -9.14 -9.71
N GLY A 23 -22.03 -10.12 -8.93
CA GLY A 23 -20.59 -10.31 -8.67
C GLY A 23 -19.95 -9.15 -7.88
N ILE A 24 -20.75 -8.32 -7.22
CA ILE A 24 -20.27 -7.16 -6.47
C ILE A 24 -19.72 -7.64 -5.14
N ARG A 25 -18.42 -7.43 -4.92
CA ARG A 25 -17.75 -7.72 -3.66
C ARG A 25 -17.27 -6.44 -3.01
N ARG A 26 -17.44 -6.33 -1.70
CA ARG A 26 -16.77 -5.29 -0.92
C ARG A 26 -15.26 -5.50 -0.98
N MET A 27 -14.56 -4.62 -1.69
CA MET A 27 -13.10 -4.55 -1.65
C MET A 27 -12.71 -3.66 -0.47
N ARG A 28 -11.85 -4.17 0.43
CA ARG A 28 -11.20 -3.33 1.43
C ARG A 28 -9.90 -2.83 0.82
N THR A 29 -9.75 -1.51 0.68
CA THR A 29 -8.45 -0.91 0.38
C THR A 29 -7.52 -1.21 1.56
N SER A 30 -6.40 -1.87 1.29
CA SER A 30 -5.37 -2.05 2.31
C SER A 30 -4.77 -0.68 2.65
N ARG A 31 -4.47 -0.45 3.93
CA ARG A 31 -3.73 0.73 4.33
C ARG A 31 -2.29 0.57 3.83
N HIS A 32 -1.89 1.38 2.86
CA HIS A 32 -0.48 1.54 2.52
C HIS A 32 0.16 2.42 3.59
N THR A 33 0.99 1.82 4.45
CA THR A 33 1.86 2.57 5.36
C THR A 33 3.04 3.10 4.53
N VAL A 34 3.09 4.40 4.32
CA VAL A 34 4.26 5.07 3.75
C VAL A 34 5.33 5.10 4.83
N THR A 35 6.32 4.21 4.74
CA THR A 35 7.42 4.10 5.71
C THR A 35 8.51 5.16 5.51
N THR A 36 8.47 5.88 4.39
CA THR A 36 9.46 6.90 4.05
C THR A 36 8.80 8.27 4.02
N ASP A 37 9.18 9.15 4.95
CA ASP A 37 8.80 10.55 4.87
C ASP A 37 9.56 11.24 3.72
N SER A 38 9.01 11.12 2.52
CA SER A 38 9.52 11.81 1.33
C SER A 38 9.32 13.33 1.37
N ARG A 39 8.66 13.87 2.40
CA ARG A 39 8.40 15.31 2.56
C ARG A 39 9.28 15.90 3.66
N HIS A 40 10.56 15.60 3.62
CA HIS A 40 11.54 16.27 4.46
C HIS A 40 12.21 17.44 3.71
N SER A 41 12.55 18.51 4.45
CA SER A 41 13.33 19.64 3.92
C SER A 41 14.81 19.32 3.70
N ARG A 42 15.24 18.09 4.00
CA ARG A 42 16.61 17.62 3.72
C ARG A 42 16.76 17.39 2.22
N GLY A 43 17.88 17.82 1.65
CA GLY A 43 18.20 17.54 0.25
C GLY A 43 18.20 16.03 0.02
N VAL A 44 17.43 15.56 -0.95
CA VAL A 44 17.53 14.19 -1.44
C VAL A 44 18.90 14.06 -2.10
N ALA A 45 19.75 13.16 -1.62
CA ALA A 45 21.02 12.88 -2.26
C ALA A 45 20.77 12.40 -3.69
N ALA A 46 21.55 12.89 -4.65
CA ALA A 46 21.42 12.45 -6.03
C ALA A 46 21.63 10.93 -6.10
N ASN A 47 20.74 10.22 -6.80
CA ASN A 47 20.91 8.81 -7.08
C ASN A 47 22.01 8.65 -8.13
N VAL A 48 23.27 8.55 -7.69
CA VAL A 48 24.44 8.48 -8.58
C VAL A 48 24.45 7.20 -9.43
N LEU A 49 23.85 6.13 -8.93
CA LEU A 49 23.77 4.85 -9.62
C LEU A 49 22.63 4.83 -10.66
N ASP A 50 21.57 5.59 -10.43
CA ASP A 50 20.36 5.62 -11.28
C ASP A 50 19.81 4.24 -11.68
N GLY A 51 20.00 3.24 -10.81
CA GLY A 51 19.60 1.85 -11.06
C GLY A 51 20.58 1.02 -11.89
N ASP A 52 21.74 1.56 -12.25
CA ASP A 52 22.89 0.79 -12.72
C ASP A 52 23.67 0.24 -11.51
N PHE A 53 23.76 -1.08 -11.44
CA PHE A 53 24.48 -1.80 -10.38
C PHE A 53 25.72 -2.52 -10.92
N LEU A 54 26.14 -2.17 -12.15
CA LEU A 54 27.33 -2.73 -12.78
C LEU A 54 28.59 -1.96 -12.34
N ALA A 55 29.22 -2.44 -11.28
CA ALA A 55 30.50 -1.89 -10.82
C ALA A 55 31.62 -2.15 -11.85
N HIS A 56 32.08 -1.09 -12.52
CA HIS A 56 33.20 -1.16 -13.48
C HIS A 56 34.55 -1.51 -12.82
N ALA A 57 34.69 -1.31 -11.51
CA ALA A 57 35.88 -1.68 -10.73
C ALA A 57 35.51 -1.91 -9.25
N PRO A 58 36.32 -2.69 -8.50
CA PRO A 58 36.11 -2.86 -7.05
C PRO A 58 36.10 -1.52 -6.30
N ASN A 59 35.34 -1.44 -5.21
CA ASN A 59 35.24 -0.26 -4.33
C ASN A 59 34.75 1.03 -5.02
N ARG A 60 33.90 0.91 -6.05
CA ARG A 60 33.24 2.04 -6.70
C ARG A 60 31.78 2.22 -6.29
N GLU A 61 31.12 1.12 -6.00
CA GLU A 61 29.69 1.06 -5.73
C GLU A 61 29.46 0.11 -4.57
N TRP A 62 28.63 0.53 -3.62
CA TRP A 62 28.24 -0.27 -2.46
C TRP A 62 26.72 -0.25 -2.34
N ALA A 63 26.11 -1.42 -2.35
CA ALA A 63 24.69 -1.60 -2.06
C ALA A 63 24.54 -2.40 -0.76
N GLY A 64 23.59 -2.01 0.08
CA GLY A 64 23.26 -2.70 1.32
C GLY A 64 21.76 -2.76 1.49
N ASP A 65 21.26 -3.87 2.01
CA ASP A 65 19.85 -4.08 2.36
C ASP A 65 19.73 -4.29 3.88
N VAL A 66 18.59 -3.88 4.45
CA VAL A 66 18.29 -4.08 5.87
C VAL A 66 17.09 -5.01 6.00
N SER A 67 17.37 -6.23 6.43
CA SER A 67 16.32 -7.19 6.77
C SER A 67 15.73 -6.88 8.14
N TYR A 68 14.43 -6.59 8.18
CA TYR A 68 13.70 -6.47 9.44
C TYR A 68 13.37 -7.86 9.99
N ILE A 69 13.79 -8.14 11.22
CA ILE A 69 13.39 -9.34 11.96
C ILE A 69 12.27 -8.92 12.91
N TRP A 70 11.09 -9.49 12.73
CA TRP A 70 9.97 -9.34 13.65
C TRP A 70 10.38 -9.78 15.05
N THR A 71 10.04 -8.97 16.06
CA THR A 71 10.00 -9.40 17.47
C THR A 71 8.56 -9.28 18.02
N THR A 72 8.21 -10.09 19.02
CA THR A 72 6.91 -10.04 19.71
C THR A 72 6.79 -8.87 20.69
N GLU A 73 7.84 -8.09 20.86
CA GLU A 73 7.83 -6.89 21.68
C GLU A 73 7.48 -5.68 20.81
N GLY A 74 6.35 -5.05 21.13
CA GLY A 74 5.83 -3.83 20.52
C GLY A 74 4.93 -3.11 21.50
#